data_AF-A0A7K9MVF7-F1
#
_entry.id   AF-A0A7K9MVF7-F1
#
_cell.length_a   1.000
_cell.length_b   1.000
_cell.length_c   1.000
_cell.angle_alpha   90.00
_cell.angle_beta   90.00
_cell.angle_gamma   90.00
#
_symmetry.space_group_name_H-M   'P 1'
#
loop_
_entity.id
_entity.type
_entity.pdbx_description
1 polymer ?
#
loop_
_entity_poly.entity_id
_entity_poly.type
_entity_poly.pdbx_seq_one_letter_code
_entity_poly.pdbx_strand_id
1 'polypeptide(L)'
;MKVLVIGLGGVTNGGKTTLAEKLKKMLPNCDIISQDDFFKPESEVETDERGFKLYDVLDALYMDEMVKSIRNWMKSPASSGGVTEEPQNTCDNLENTEDVYILVVEGFLLYNYEPLNELWNRRFFLTLPYEECKRRRSTRVYQPADTPGYFDGHVWPMYLKYKNELEENASNVVYLDGTKSQEELLSCVYSDIIQELKKLRE
;
A
#
# COMPACT_ATOMS: atom_id res chain seq x y z
N MET A 1 17.45 1.50 16.87
CA MET A 1 16.19 1.17 16.16
C MET A 1 15.93 2.20 15.07
N LYS A 2 16.08 1.79 13.81
CA LYS A 2 15.70 2.58 12.62
C LYS A 2 14.42 1.98 12.04
N VAL A 3 13.59 2.79 11.41
CA VAL A 3 12.37 2.32 10.72
C VAL A 3 12.48 2.65 9.24
N LEU A 4 12.01 1.74 8.39
CA LEU A 4 11.86 1.94 6.95
C LEU A 4 10.38 1.80 6.59
N VAL A 5 9.73 2.91 6.26
CA VAL A 5 8.32 2.96 5.87
C VAL A 5 8.23 3.04 4.35
N ILE A 6 7.59 2.04 3.76
CA ILE A 6 7.42 1.87 2.32
C ILE A 6 5.96 2.08 2.00
N GLY A 7 5.66 3.04 1.12
CA GLY A 7 4.35 3.17 0.50
C GLY A 7 4.25 2.24 -0.71
N LEU A 8 3.19 1.43 -0.75
CA LEU A 8 2.78 0.67 -1.92
C LEU A 8 1.40 1.16 -2.39
N GLY A 9 1.44 2.27 -3.13
CA GLY A 9 0.27 2.91 -3.73
C GLY A 9 -0.12 2.26 -5.06
N GLY A 10 -1.25 2.68 -5.61
CA GLY A 10 -1.61 2.38 -7.00
C GLY A 10 -3.06 2.02 -7.23
N VAL A 11 -3.38 1.78 -8.49
CA VAL A 11 -4.73 1.48 -8.98
C VAL A 11 -5.40 0.31 -8.25
N THR A 12 -6.73 0.34 -8.16
CA THR A 12 -7.52 -0.82 -7.71
C THR A 12 -7.18 -2.07 -8.52
N ASN A 13 -7.19 -3.25 -7.87
CA ASN A 13 -6.87 -4.54 -8.49
C ASN A 13 -5.48 -4.60 -9.20
N GLY A 14 -4.57 -3.69 -8.85
CA GLY A 14 -3.19 -3.65 -9.36
C GLY A 14 -2.25 -4.72 -8.78
N GLY A 15 -2.67 -5.43 -7.73
CA GLY A 15 -1.87 -6.46 -7.06
C GLY A 15 -1.07 -5.98 -5.84
N LYS A 16 -1.43 -4.82 -5.26
CA LYS A 16 -0.76 -4.21 -4.09
C LYS A 16 -0.65 -5.16 -2.90
N THR A 17 -1.79 -5.62 -2.36
CA THR A 17 -1.84 -6.52 -1.20
C THR A 17 -1.05 -7.81 -1.44
N THR A 18 -1.15 -8.42 -2.63
CA THR A 18 -0.37 -9.63 -2.96
C THR A 18 1.14 -9.37 -2.94
N LEU A 19 1.58 -8.24 -3.48
CA LEU A 19 2.98 -7.85 -3.47
C LEU A 19 3.47 -7.53 -2.05
N ALA A 20 2.68 -6.83 -1.25
CA ALA A 20 2.98 -6.55 0.16
C ALA A 20 3.15 -7.85 0.97
N GLU A 21 2.23 -8.80 0.84
CA GLU A 21 2.29 -10.11 1.52
C GLU A 21 3.50 -10.93 1.09
N LYS A 22 3.88 -10.91 -0.19
CA LYS A 22 5.11 -11.56 -0.68
C LYS A 22 6.35 -10.90 -0.09
N LEU A 23 6.40 -9.57 0.00
CA LEU A 23 7.51 -8.82 0.62
C LEU A 23 7.64 -9.14 2.12
N LYS A 24 6.53 -9.18 2.86
CA LYS A 24 6.51 -9.53 4.30
C LYS A 24 7.11 -10.92 4.57
N LYS A 25 6.89 -11.88 3.67
CA LYS A 25 7.47 -13.23 3.80
C LYS A 25 8.98 -13.29 3.54
N MET A 26 9.53 -12.35 2.78
CA MET A 26 10.93 -12.33 2.39
C MET A 26 11.80 -11.41 3.26
N LEU A 27 11.19 -10.38 3.85
CA LEU A 27 11.90 -9.35 4.61
C LEU A 27 11.76 -9.61 6.12
N PRO A 28 12.87 -9.59 6.89
CA PRO A 28 12.81 -9.68 8.34
C PRO A 28 12.16 -8.42 8.93
N ASN A 29 11.55 -8.54 10.11
CA ASN A 29 10.96 -7.42 10.86
C ASN A 29 9.99 -6.56 10.03
N CYS A 30 9.23 -7.21 9.14
CA CYS A 30 8.36 -6.56 8.18
C CYS A 30 6.88 -6.72 8.55
N ASP A 31 6.19 -5.59 8.73
CA ASP A 31 4.75 -5.53 8.94
C ASP A 31 4.02 -4.84 7.80
N ILE A 32 2.70 -5.05 7.75
CA ILE A 32 1.82 -4.46 6.74
C ILE A 32 0.69 -3.72 7.45
N ILE A 33 0.38 -2.51 6.97
CA ILE A 33 -0.88 -1.82 7.25
C ILE A 33 -1.61 -1.64 5.93
N SER A 34 -2.84 -2.17 5.83
CA SER A 34 -3.69 -2.02 4.64
C SER A 34 -4.64 -0.84 4.81
N GLN A 35 -4.71 0.04 3.81
CA GLN A 35 -5.67 1.14 3.78
C GLN A 35 -7.12 0.63 3.76
N ASP A 36 -7.37 -0.55 3.19
CA ASP A 36 -8.71 -1.14 3.09
C ASP A 36 -9.31 -1.44 4.49
N ASP A 37 -8.47 -1.58 5.53
CA ASP A 37 -8.92 -1.80 6.91
C ASP A 37 -9.50 -0.53 7.57
N PHE A 38 -9.34 0.64 6.93
CA PHE A 38 -9.76 1.94 7.47
C PHE A 38 -10.99 2.51 6.76
N PHE A 39 -11.71 1.71 5.97
CA PHE A 39 -12.98 2.14 5.39
C PHE A 39 -14.01 2.45 6.48
N LYS A 40 -14.76 3.53 6.27
CA LYS A 40 -15.95 3.85 7.08
C LYS A 40 -17.05 2.81 6.85
N PRO A 41 -17.94 2.58 7.84
CA PRO A 41 -19.11 1.76 7.61
C PRO A 41 -19.98 2.35 6.50
N GLU A 42 -20.69 1.49 5.75
CA GLU A 42 -21.51 1.91 4.60
C GLU A 42 -22.50 3.05 4.92
N SER A 43 -23.01 3.10 6.15
CA SER A 43 -23.90 4.15 6.64
C SER A 43 -23.29 5.55 6.66
N GLU A 44 -21.96 5.66 6.73
CA GLU A 44 -21.22 6.94 6.72
C GLU A 44 -20.70 7.31 5.34
N VAL A 45 -20.72 6.37 4.38
CA VAL A 45 -20.26 6.63 3.01
C VAL A 45 -21.39 7.28 2.22
N GLU A 46 -21.14 8.50 1.74
CA GLU A 46 -22.08 9.26 0.93
C GLU A 46 -22.38 8.58 -0.40
N THR A 47 -23.54 8.92 -0.97
CA THR A 47 -23.99 8.45 -2.28
C THR A 47 -24.24 9.66 -3.17
N ASP A 48 -23.75 9.65 -4.40
CA ASP A 48 -24.00 10.74 -5.35
C ASP A 48 -25.41 10.68 -5.98
N GLU A 49 -25.73 11.69 -6.80
CA GLU A 49 -27.01 11.80 -7.52
C GLU A 49 -27.29 10.65 -8.49
N ARG A 50 -26.26 9.89 -8.89
CA ARG A 50 -26.36 8.71 -9.77
C ARG A 50 -26.57 7.42 -8.99
N GLY A 51 -26.54 7.49 -7.66
CA GLY A 51 -26.68 6.34 -6.77
C GLY A 51 -25.35 5.61 -6.50
N PHE A 52 -24.20 6.18 -6.85
CA PHE A 52 -22.89 5.59 -6.58
C PHE A 52 -22.41 5.95 -5.18
N LYS A 53 -22.05 4.92 -4.40
CA LYS A 53 -21.37 5.10 -3.11
C LYS A 53 -19.97 5.68 -3.35
N LEU A 54 -19.59 6.71 -2.63
CA LEU A 54 -18.32 7.40 -2.85
C LEU A 54 -17.17 6.70 -2.12
N TYR A 55 -16.82 5.44 -2.46
CA TYR A 55 -15.73 4.73 -1.78
C TYR A 55 -14.33 5.20 -2.20
N ASP A 56 -14.16 5.56 -3.47
CA ASP A 56 -12.85 5.92 -4.02
C ASP A 56 -12.41 7.38 -3.71
N VAL A 57 -12.78 7.93 -2.54
CA VAL A 57 -12.36 9.25 -2.02
C VAL A 57 -11.81 9.14 -0.59
N LEU A 58 -10.96 10.08 -0.17
CA LEU A 58 -10.41 10.12 1.19
C LEU A 58 -11.49 10.19 2.28
N ASP A 59 -12.62 10.85 2.00
CA ASP A 59 -13.75 10.97 2.93
C ASP A 59 -14.42 9.64 3.27
N ALA A 60 -14.20 8.58 2.48
CA ALA A 60 -14.69 7.23 2.78
C ALA A 60 -13.82 6.47 3.78
N LEU A 61 -12.70 7.05 4.24
CA LEU A 61 -11.71 6.40 5.07
C LEU A 61 -11.49 7.17 6.38
N TYR A 62 -11.22 6.44 7.47
CA TYR A 62 -10.71 7.02 8.72
C TYR A 62 -9.18 7.27 8.61
N MET A 63 -8.78 8.18 7.71
CA MET A 63 -7.37 8.44 7.39
C MET A 63 -6.55 8.92 8.61
N ASP A 64 -7.15 9.68 9.52
CA ASP A 64 -6.49 10.10 10.76
C ASP A 64 -6.14 8.90 11.66
N GLU A 65 -7.01 7.90 11.76
CA GLU A 65 -6.75 6.66 12.51
C GLU A 65 -5.69 5.80 11.81
N MET A 66 -5.63 5.83 10.49
CA MET A 66 -4.55 5.20 9.72
C MET A 66 -3.19 5.83 10.03
N VAL A 67 -3.09 7.17 9.99
CA VAL A 67 -1.86 7.90 10.35
C VAL A 67 -1.44 7.60 11.78
N LYS A 68 -2.40 7.60 12.72
CA LYS A 68 -2.16 7.25 14.12
C LYS A 68 -1.63 5.82 14.26
N SER A 69 -2.19 4.88 13.51
CA SER A 69 -1.73 3.48 13.49
C SER A 69 -0.29 3.37 13.00
N ILE A 70 0.05 4.03 11.89
CA ILE A 70 1.42 4.07 11.34
C ILE A 70 2.38 4.70 12.35
N ARG A 71 2.03 5.86 12.92
CA ARG A 71 2.88 6.55 13.91
C ARG A 71 3.07 5.74 15.19
N ASN A 72 2.04 5.01 15.64
CA ASN A 72 2.15 4.13 16.80
C ASN A 72 3.09 2.94 16.50
N TRP A 73 2.95 2.32 15.33
CA TRP A 73 3.88 1.28 14.89
C TRP A 73 5.32 1.80 14.83
N MET A 74 5.56 2.98 14.25
CA MET A 74 6.91 3.58 14.16
C MET A 74 7.55 3.83 15.54
N LYS A 75 6.76 4.10 16.58
CA LYS A 75 7.24 4.28 17.96
C LYS A 75 7.60 2.96 18.63
N SER A 76 6.92 1.87 18.30
CA SER A 76 7.14 0.56 18.91
C SER A 76 6.89 -0.61 17.95
N PRO A 77 7.78 -0.80 16.95
CA PRO A 77 7.61 -1.84 15.93
C PRO A 77 7.59 -3.27 16.50
N ALA A 78 8.37 -3.50 17.58
CA ALA A 78 8.56 -4.81 18.21
C ALA A 78 7.35 -5.31 19.02
N SER A 79 6.32 -4.47 19.25
CA SER A 79 5.12 -4.85 20.02
C SER A 79 4.04 -5.51 19.18
N SER A 80 4.22 -5.53 17.85
CA SER A 80 3.20 -5.90 16.87
C SER A 80 3.28 -7.36 16.42
N GLY A 81 4.40 -8.03 16.68
CA GLY A 81 4.66 -9.43 16.32
C GLY A 81 4.79 -10.30 17.56
N GLY A 82 3.94 -11.32 17.68
CA GLY A 82 3.99 -12.29 18.77
C GLY A 82 5.35 -12.97 18.89
N VAL A 83 5.67 -13.39 20.11
CA VAL A 83 6.85 -14.17 20.51
C VAL A 83 7.17 -15.24 19.46
N THR A 84 8.22 -15.03 18.67
CA THR A 84 8.87 -16.10 17.92
C THR A 84 10.02 -16.61 18.75
N GLU A 85 9.91 -17.84 19.23
CA GLU A 85 11.01 -18.64 19.75
C GLU A 85 12.17 -18.64 18.72
N GLU A 86 13.39 -18.50 19.22
CA GLU A 86 14.63 -18.49 18.42
C GLU A 86 14.75 -19.75 17.54
N PRO A 87 14.98 -19.62 16.22
CA PRO A 87 15.42 -20.75 15.42
C PRO A 87 16.93 -20.97 15.62
N GLN A 88 17.28 -22.14 16.15
CA GLN A 88 18.66 -22.62 16.16
C GLN A 88 19.18 -22.84 14.72
N ASN A 89 20.23 -22.11 14.37
CA ASN A 89 21.30 -22.41 13.40
C ASN A 89 20.95 -23.06 12.04
N THR A 90 21.16 -22.29 10.95
CA THR A 90 22.06 -22.68 9.84
C THR A 90 22.46 -21.47 8.97
N CYS A 91 23.78 -21.29 8.84
CA CYS A 91 24.63 -20.55 7.88
C CYS A 91 24.00 -19.77 6.69
N ASP A 92 24.14 -18.44 6.70
CA ASP A 92 25.04 -17.68 5.80
C ASP A 92 24.95 -16.16 6.08
N ASN A 93 26.04 -15.57 6.59
CA ASN A 93 26.41 -14.14 6.66
C ASN A 93 25.29 -13.07 6.46
N LEU A 94 24.34 -13.01 7.40
CA LEU A 94 23.43 -11.86 7.57
C LEU A 94 23.60 -11.22 8.96
N GLU A 95 24.83 -11.07 9.43
CA GLU A 95 25.11 -10.26 10.63
C GLU A 95 24.75 -8.79 10.32
N ASN A 96 23.85 -8.21 11.13
CA ASN A 96 23.26 -6.84 11.07
C ASN A 96 21.87 -6.66 10.41
N THR A 97 20.94 -7.62 10.47
CA THR A 97 19.51 -7.33 10.24
C THR A 97 18.71 -6.91 11.48
N GLU A 98 19.28 -6.92 12.67
CA GLU A 98 18.51 -6.78 13.92
C GLU A 98 18.01 -5.35 14.24
N ASP A 99 18.49 -4.31 13.55
CA ASP A 99 18.23 -2.91 13.98
C ASP A 99 17.24 -2.09 13.13
N VAL A 100 16.74 -2.65 12.02
CA VAL A 100 15.79 -1.96 11.13
C VAL A 100 14.47 -2.71 11.06
N TYR A 101 13.38 -2.02 11.38
CA TYR A 101 12.01 -2.52 11.22
C TYR A 101 11.39 -1.93 9.96
N ILE A 102 10.68 -2.76 9.20
CA ILE A 102 10.11 -2.40 7.91
C ILE A 102 8.59 -2.37 8.04
N LEU A 103 7.97 -1.28 7.58
CA LEU A 103 6.52 -1.19 7.46
C LEU A 103 6.15 -0.96 6.01
N VAL A 104 5.39 -1.89 5.44
CA VAL A 104 4.73 -1.70 4.15
C VAL A 104 3.33 -1.17 4.40
N VAL A 105 3.06 0.05 3.95
CA VAL A 105 1.70 0.61 3.95
C VAL A 105 1.17 0.50 2.54
N GLU A 106 0.11 -0.27 2.35
CA GLU A 106 -0.46 -0.53 1.01
C GLU A 106 -1.89 0.02 0.91
N GLY A 107 -2.20 0.63 -0.23
CA GLY A 107 -3.48 1.34 -0.39
C GLY A 107 -3.61 2.02 -1.75
N PHE A 108 -4.82 2.45 -2.09
CA PHE A 108 -5.10 3.06 -3.39
C PHE A 108 -5.15 4.60 -3.35
N LEU A 109 -5.22 5.23 -2.16
CA LEU A 109 -5.25 6.68 -1.92
C LEU A 109 -4.24 7.10 -0.83
N LEU A 110 -2.98 6.68 -0.97
CA LEU A 110 -1.96 6.95 0.05
C LEU A 110 -1.30 8.33 -0.08
N TYR A 111 -1.10 8.79 -1.31
CA TYR A 111 -0.12 9.84 -1.60
C TYR A 111 -0.72 11.23 -1.83
N ASN A 112 -2.04 11.36 -1.83
CA ASN A 112 -2.75 12.64 -1.87
C ASN A 112 -3.28 13.05 -0.49
N TYR A 113 -2.88 12.35 0.56
CA TYR A 113 -3.21 12.69 1.93
C TYR A 113 -1.98 13.24 2.65
N GLU A 114 -1.95 14.57 2.79
CA GLU A 114 -0.79 15.34 3.28
C GLU A 114 -0.15 14.78 4.57
N PRO A 115 -0.90 14.36 5.61
CA PRO A 115 -0.30 13.84 6.84
C PRO A 115 0.57 12.58 6.68
N LEU A 116 0.44 11.85 5.56
CA LEU A 116 1.27 10.69 5.25
C LEU A 116 2.55 11.06 4.48
N ASN A 117 2.62 12.23 3.84
CA ASN A 117 3.68 12.57 2.88
C ASN A 117 5.09 12.55 3.49
N GLU A 118 5.22 12.94 4.76
CA GLU A 118 6.50 12.97 5.47
C GLU A 118 6.92 11.61 6.05
N LEU A 119 6.04 10.61 6.01
CA LEU A 119 6.31 9.30 6.61
C LEU A 119 7.09 8.38 5.68
N TRP A 120 7.09 8.64 4.37
CA TRP A 120 7.61 7.71 3.37
C TRP A 120 9.13 7.78 3.23
N ASN A 121 9.81 6.65 3.39
CA ASN A 121 11.19 6.49 2.94
C ASN A 121 11.26 6.13 1.45
N ARG A 122 10.33 5.29 0.98
CA ARG A 122 10.22 4.88 -0.42
C ARG A 122 8.77 4.76 -0.85
N ARG A 123 8.47 5.17 -2.09
CA ARG A 123 7.11 5.18 -2.65
C ARG A 123 7.07 4.40 -3.97
N PHE A 124 6.24 3.37 -4.01
CA PHE A 124 5.90 2.64 -5.23
C PHE A 124 4.47 2.92 -5.66
N PHE A 125 4.18 2.88 -6.95
CA PHE A 125 2.84 3.09 -7.48
C PHE A 125 2.52 2.10 -8.61
N LEU A 126 1.62 1.15 -8.35
CA LEU A 126 1.15 0.21 -9.35
C LEU A 126 0.15 0.86 -10.31
N THR A 127 0.43 0.75 -11.62
CA THR A 127 -0.42 1.25 -12.70
C THR A 127 -0.99 0.09 -13.51
N LEU A 128 -2.19 0.27 -14.05
CA LEU A 128 -2.78 -0.61 -15.06
C LEU A 128 -3.45 0.23 -16.15
N PRO A 129 -3.46 -0.23 -17.41
CA PRO A 129 -4.37 0.30 -18.42
C PRO A 129 -5.84 0.11 -17.98
N TYR A 130 -6.70 1.03 -18.41
CA TYR A 130 -8.15 1.03 -18.12
C TYR A 130 -8.79 -0.34 -18.34
N GLU A 131 -8.59 -0.94 -19.51
CA GLU A 131 -9.24 -2.21 -19.89
C GLU A 131 -8.85 -3.35 -18.95
N GLU A 132 -7.55 -3.46 -18.62
CA GLU A 132 -7.07 -4.50 -17.72
C GLU A 132 -7.54 -4.27 -16.28
N CYS A 133 -7.56 -3.01 -15.83
CA CYS A 133 -8.10 -2.66 -14.52
C CYS A 133 -9.59 -3.02 -14.41
N LYS A 134 -10.39 -2.65 -15.41
CA LYS A 134 -11.83 -2.95 -15.49
C LYS A 134 -12.08 -4.46 -15.49
N ARG A 135 -11.34 -5.18 -16.33
CA ARG A 135 -11.39 -6.65 -16.40
C ARG A 135 -11.07 -7.29 -15.05
N ARG A 136 -9.97 -6.91 -14.40
CA ARG A 136 -9.61 -7.46 -13.07
C ARG A 136 -10.64 -7.10 -12.00
N ARG A 137 -11.11 -5.84 -11.95
CA ARG A 137 -12.14 -5.39 -11.00
C ARG A 137 -13.42 -6.20 -11.13
N SER A 138 -13.89 -6.45 -12.35
CA SER A 138 -15.10 -7.24 -12.61
C SER A 138 -15.06 -8.69 -12.09
N THR A 139 -13.85 -9.22 -11.79
CA THR A 139 -13.69 -10.56 -11.22
C THR A 139 -13.69 -10.60 -9.69
N ARG A 140 -13.58 -9.44 -9.02
CA ARG A 140 -13.59 -9.34 -7.55
C ARG A 140 -14.99 -8.93 -7.08
N VAL A 141 -15.49 -9.62 -6.06
CA VAL A 141 -16.73 -9.26 -5.39
C VAL A 141 -16.42 -8.35 -4.21
N TYR A 142 -16.95 -7.14 -4.23
CA TYR A 142 -16.87 -6.15 -3.15
C TYR A 142 -18.11 -6.24 -2.24
N GLN A 143 -18.01 -5.69 -1.03
CA GLN A 143 -19.14 -5.50 -0.13
C GLN A 143 -19.21 -4.03 0.31
N PRO A 144 -20.25 -3.28 -0.11
CA PRO A 144 -21.31 -3.67 -1.05
C PRO A 144 -20.76 -3.95 -2.46
N ALA A 145 -21.51 -4.70 -3.27
CA ALA A 145 -21.09 -5.01 -4.63
C ALA A 145 -21.12 -3.77 -5.54
N ASP A 146 -20.19 -3.69 -6.49
CA ASP A 146 -20.17 -2.63 -7.51
C ASP A 146 -21.51 -2.60 -8.26
N THR A 147 -22.19 -1.45 -8.29
CA THR A 147 -23.43 -1.25 -9.05
C THR A 147 -23.15 -1.15 -10.55
N PRO A 148 -24.14 -1.37 -11.45
CA PRO A 148 -23.95 -1.19 -12.88
C PRO A 148 -23.38 0.20 -13.21
N GLY A 149 -22.32 0.24 -14.02
CA GLY A 149 -21.64 1.49 -14.41
C GLY A 149 -20.71 2.10 -13.37
N TYR A 150 -20.59 1.52 -12.17
CA TYR A 150 -19.79 2.07 -11.06
C TYR A 150 -18.31 2.26 -11.42
N PHE A 151 -17.73 1.31 -12.17
CA PHE A 151 -16.32 1.42 -12.59
C PHE A 151 -16.08 2.66 -13.46
N ASP A 152 -16.94 2.87 -14.46
CA ASP A 152 -16.80 3.95 -15.43
C ASP A 152 -17.24 5.29 -14.86
N GLY A 153 -18.24 5.27 -13.99
CA GLY A 153 -18.87 6.46 -13.44
C GLY A 153 -18.21 7.00 -12.18
N HIS A 154 -17.50 6.17 -11.41
CA HIS A 154 -16.89 6.54 -10.14
C HIS A 154 -15.43 6.12 -10.02
N VAL A 155 -15.15 4.81 -10.07
CA VAL A 155 -13.82 4.24 -9.76
C VAL A 155 -12.71 4.82 -10.65
N TRP A 156 -12.89 4.74 -11.97
CA TRP A 156 -11.87 5.17 -12.91
C TRP A 156 -11.69 6.69 -12.95
N PRO A 157 -12.76 7.52 -12.98
CA PRO A 157 -12.63 8.96 -12.80
C PRO A 157 -11.88 9.35 -11.52
N MET A 158 -12.18 8.70 -10.40
CA MET A 158 -11.50 8.98 -9.13
C MET A 158 -10.03 8.56 -9.15
N TYR A 159 -9.69 7.42 -9.75
CA TYR A 159 -8.30 7.04 -9.98
C TYR A 159 -7.55 8.04 -10.85
N LEU A 160 -8.14 8.53 -11.94
CA LEU A 160 -7.52 9.55 -12.80
C LEU A 160 -7.29 10.85 -12.04
N LYS A 161 -8.28 11.31 -11.27
CA LYS A 161 -8.15 12.47 -10.40
C LYS A 161 -6.97 12.29 -9.44
N TYR A 162 -6.92 11.17 -8.72
CA TYR A 162 -5.83 10.86 -7.80
C TYR A 162 -4.46 10.78 -8.49
N LYS A 163 -4.37 10.15 -9.66
CA LYS A 163 -3.12 10.03 -10.40
C LYS A 163 -2.60 11.40 -10.84
N ASN A 164 -3.49 12.28 -11.30
CA ASN A 164 -3.12 13.64 -11.69
C ASN A 164 -2.64 14.45 -10.46
N GLU A 165 -3.39 14.40 -9.34
CA GLU A 165 -3.00 15.03 -8.08
C GLU A 165 -1.62 14.54 -7.59
N LEU A 166 -1.35 13.23 -7.73
CA LEU A 166 -0.06 12.63 -7.39
C LEU A 166 1.07 13.19 -8.27
N GLU A 167 0.86 13.21 -9.58
CA GLU A 167 1.88 13.65 -10.55
C GLU A 167 2.20 15.15 -10.40
N GLU A 168 1.24 15.96 -9.95
CA GLU A 168 1.42 17.38 -9.66
C GLU A 168 2.15 17.66 -8.34
N ASN A 169 1.88 16.85 -7.30
CA ASN A 169 2.27 17.20 -5.92
C ASN A 169 3.36 16.30 -5.31
N ALA A 170 3.65 15.13 -5.89
CA ALA A 170 4.62 14.18 -5.34
C ALA A 170 5.80 13.93 -6.28
N SER A 171 7.00 14.01 -5.72
CA SER A 171 8.25 13.58 -6.36
C SER A 171 8.66 12.18 -5.91
N ASN A 172 9.70 11.57 -6.49
CA ASN A 172 10.30 10.33 -5.98
C ASN A 172 9.34 9.13 -5.83
N VAL A 173 8.39 8.98 -6.76
CA VAL A 173 7.51 7.81 -6.86
C VAL A 173 8.03 6.88 -7.95
N VAL A 174 8.22 5.60 -7.60
CA VAL A 174 8.59 4.56 -8.56
C VAL A 174 7.32 3.94 -9.13
N TYR A 175 7.05 4.20 -10.41
CA TYR A 175 5.90 3.63 -11.10
C TYR A 175 6.19 2.19 -11.54
N LEU A 176 5.26 1.30 -11.21
CA LEU A 176 5.32 -0.12 -11.50
C LEU A 176 4.22 -0.48 -12.51
N ASP A 177 4.56 -1.28 -13.50
CA ASP A 177 3.63 -1.82 -14.47
C ASP A 177 2.93 -3.06 -13.87
N GLY A 178 1.69 -2.91 -13.43
CA GLY A 178 0.88 -3.97 -12.82
C GLY A 178 0.43 -5.07 -13.80
N THR A 179 0.75 -4.95 -15.10
CA THR A 179 0.53 -6.01 -16.08
C THR A 179 1.60 -7.10 -16.01
N LYS A 180 2.77 -6.80 -15.42
CA LYS A 180 3.86 -7.76 -15.22
C LYS A 180 3.50 -8.86 -14.23
N SER A 181 4.27 -9.96 -14.26
CA SER A 181 4.12 -11.04 -13.31
C SER A 181 4.41 -10.58 -11.88
N GLN A 182 3.83 -11.28 -10.90
CA GLN A 182 4.08 -10.98 -9.50
C GLN A 182 5.54 -11.21 -9.10
N GLU A 183 6.21 -12.16 -9.75
CA GLU A 183 7.62 -12.48 -9.53
C GLU A 183 8.54 -11.35 -10.02
N GLU A 184 8.25 -10.77 -11.19
CA GLU A 184 8.99 -9.61 -11.71
C GLU A 184 8.79 -8.36 -10.84
N LEU A 185 7.55 -8.08 -10.44
CA LEU A 185 7.23 -6.97 -9.54
C LEU A 185 7.92 -7.13 -8.19
N LEU A 186 7.85 -8.34 -7.61
CA LEU A 186 8.51 -8.65 -6.35
C LEU A 186 10.02 -8.48 -6.44
N SER A 187 10.66 -9.03 -7.47
CA SER A 187 12.11 -8.92 -7.67
C SER A 187 12.56 -7.46 -7.79
N CYS A 188 11.81 -6.66 -8.56
CA CYS A 188 12.09 -5.23 -8.74
C CYS A 188 11.98 -4.46 -7.42
N VAL A 189 10.86 -4.61 -6.71
CA VAL A 189 10.60 -3.88 -5.46
C VAL A 189 11.52 -4.34 -4.34
N TYR A 190 11.75 -5.66 -4.22
CA TYR A 190 12.67 -6.21 -3.23
C TYR A 190 14.09 -5.67 -3.41
N SER A 191 14.63 -5.68 -4.65
CA SER A 191 15.96 -5.16 -4.94
C SER A 191 16.11 -3.69 -4.54
N ASP A 192 15.10 -2.87 -4.83
CA ASP A 192 15.07 -1.46 -4.48
C ASP A 192 15.01 -1.24 -2.95
N ILE A 193 14.18 -2.01 -2.23
CA ILE A 193 14.13 -2.01 -0.76
C ILE A 193 15.48 -2.38 -0.14
N ILE A 194 16.18 -3.39 -0.68
CA ILE A 194 17.51 -3.77 -0.21
C ILE A 194 18.52 -2.61 -0.39
N GLN A 195 18.39 -1.82 -1.46
CA GLN A 195 19.23 -0.62 -1.64
C GLN A 195 18.90 0.47 -0.61
N GLU A 196 17.62 0.72 -0.32
CA GLU A 196 17.22 1.68 0.72
C GLU A 196 17.68 1.23 2.12
N LEU A 197 17.62 -0.06 2.42
CA LEU A 197 18.14 -0.62 3.67
C LEU A 197 19.65 -0.42 3.81
N LYS A 198 20.42 -0.52 2.72
CA LYS A 198 21.87 -0.25 2.73
C LYS A 198 22.15 1.22 3.06
N LYS A 199 21.45 2.15 2.40
CA LYS A 199 21.58 3.60 2.66
C LYS A 199 21.24 3.98 4.10
N LEU A 200 20.26 3.32 4.70
CA LEU A 200 19.90 3.55 6.10
C LEU A 200 20.93 3.02 7.09
N ARG A 201 21.84 2.14 6.69
CA ARG A 201 22.88 1.55 7.56
C ARG A 201 24.19 2.33 7.53
N GLU A 202 24.46 3.02 6.42
CA GLU A 202 25.51 4.04 6.33
C GLU A 202 25.22 5.24 7.25
#